data_AF-A0A3B9YF34-F1
#
_entry.id   AF-A0A3B9YF34-F1
#
_cell.length_a   1.000
_cell.length_b   1.000
_cell.length_c   1.000
_cell.angle_alpha   90.00
_cell.angle_beta   90.00
_cell.angle_gamma   90.00
#
_symmetry.space_group_name_H-M   'P 1'
#
loop_
_entity.id
_entity.type
_entity.pdbx_description
1 polymer ?
#
loop_
_entity_poly.entity_id
_entity_poly.type
_entity_poly.pdbx_seq_one_letter_code
_entity_poly.pdbx_strand_id
1 'polypeptide(L)' 'MIIEKKQQDPLRYAFGWLYFDSARAGLKRVLRAEAKRGRKILVPAYVGQSSREGSGVFDPIRETRTPFRFYRLD' A
#
# COMPACT_ATOMS: atom_id res chain seq x y z
N MET A 1 8.35 29.43 11.89
CA MET A 1 8.57 28.88 10.54
C MET A 1 7.76 29.70 9.56
N ILE A 2 8.42 30.43 8.65
CA ILE A 2 7.72 31.20 7.61
C ILE A 2 7.47 30.23 6.45
N ILE A 3 6.21 29.97 6.12
CA ILE A 3 5.85 29.20 4.92
C ILE A 3 5.62 30.22 3.79
N GLU A 4 6.53 30.24 2.83
CA GLU A 4 6.43 31.00 1.58
C GLU A 4 5.11 30.66 0.86
N LYS A 5 4.26 31.68 0.62
CA LYS A 5 2.95 31.49 -0.06
C LYS A 5 3.07 31.42 -1.58
N LYS A 6 4.23 31.79 -2.13
CA LYS A 6 4.50 31.73 -3.57
C LYS A 6 5.00 30.34 -3.94
N GLN A 7 4.44 29.76 -5.00
CA GLN A 7 4.87 28.46 -5.49
C GLN A 7 6.35 28.53 -5.88
N GLN A 8 7.17 27.70 -5.24
CA GLN A 8 8.63 27.65 -5.44
C GLN A 8 9.04 26.69 -6.55
N ASP A 9 8.19 25.70 -6.86
CA ASP A 9 8.43 24.70 -7.90
C ASP A 9 7.18 24.54 -8.77
N PRO A 10 7.16 25.07 -10.01
CA PRO A 10 6.00 25.01 -10.87
C PRO A 10 5.65 23.60 -11.33
N LEU A 11 6.47 22.57 -11.07
CA LEU A 11 6.18 21.18 -11.44
C LEU A 11 5.61 20.34 -10.29
N ARG A 12 5.63 20.85 -9.05
CA ARG A 12 5.11 20.13 -7.87
C ARG A 12 3.61 19.79 -7.91
N TYR A 13 2.85 20.42 -8.80
CA TYR A 13 1.44 20.06 -9.02
C TYR A 13 1.29 18.74 -9.81
N ALA A 14 2.32 18.36 -10.57
CA ALA A 14 2.27 17.18 -11.41
C ALA A 14 2.52 15.93 -10.56
N PHE A 15 1.50 15.07 -10.47
CA PHE A 15 1.63 13.78 -9.83
C PHE A 15 2.17 12.76 -10.83
N GLY A 16 3.25 12.07 -10.46
CA GLY A 16 3.77 10.93 -11.21
C GLY A 16 2.87 9.71 -11.02
N TRP A 17 1.79 9.63 -11.81
CA TRP A 17 0.89 8.49 -11.78
C TRP A 17 1.55 7.26 -12.39
N LEU A 18 1.46 6.13 -11.68
CA LEU A 18 1.80 4.81 -12.20
C LEU A 18 0.51 4.02 -12.39
N TYR A 19 0.27 3.56 -13.62
CA TYR A 19 -0.91 2.79 -13.98
C TYR A 19 -0.61 1.28 -13.91
N PHE A 20 -1.62 0.49 -13.59
CA PHE A 20 -1.50 -0.96 -13.41
C PHE A 20 -2.75 -1.67 -13.94
N ASP A 21 -2.58 -2.90 -14.42
CA ASP A 21 -3.65 -3.72 -15.00
C ASP A 21 -4.71 -4.15 -13.97
N SER A 22 -4.42 -4.03 -12.68
CA SER A 22 -5.37 -4.28 -11.59
C SER A 22 -4.94 -3.62 -10.29
N ALA A 23 -5.90 -3.45 -9.37
CA ALA A 23 -5.62 -3.02 -8.00
C ALA A 23 -4.61 -3.97 -7.30
N ARG A 24 -4.71 -5.28 -7.53
CA ARG A 24 -3.78 -6.28 -6.98
C ARG A 24 -2.35 -6.04 -7.50
N ALA A 25 -2.18 -5.73 -8.79
CA ALA A 25 -0.86 -5.44 -9.38
C ALA A 25 -0.23 -4.19 -8.77
N GLY A 26 -1.01 -3.10 -8.63
CA GLY A 26 -0.57 -1.87 -7.97
C GLY A 26 -0.20 -2.11 -6.50
N LEU A 27 -1.05 -2.82 -5.76
CA LEU A 27 -0.79 -3.18 -4.37
C LEU A 27 0.50 -4.00 -4.23
N LYS A 28 0.71 -5.03 -5.07
CA LYS A 28 1.96 -5.82 -5.07
C LYS A 28 3.20 -4.96 -5.32
N ARG A 29 3.11 -3.93 -6.17
CA ARG A 29 4.22 -3.01 -6.44
C ARG A 29 4.60 -2.18 -5.21
N VAL A 30 3.61 -1.72 -4.45
CA VAL A 30 3.81 -0.99 -3.18
C VAL A 30 4.39 -1.92 -2.12
N LEU A 31 3.77 -3.10 -1.93
CA LEU A 31 4.20 -4.09 -0.95
C LEU A 31 5.65 -4.52 -1.11
N ARG A 32 6.08 -4.81 -2.35
CA ARG A 32 7.49 -5.12 -2.65
C ARG A 32 8.45 -3.99 -2.29
N ALA A 33 8.04 -2.74 -2.48
CA ALA A 33 8.87 -1.59 -2.14
C ALA A 33 9.02 -1.44 -0.62
N GLU A 34 7.94 -1.62 0.14
CA GLU A 34 7.96 -1.52 1.60
C GLU A 34 8.64 -2.73 2.25
N ALA A 35 8.50 -3.93 1.68
CA ALA A 35 9.23 -5.12 2.10
C ALA A 35 10.75 -4.93 1.96
N LYS A 36 11.22 -4.33 0.86
CA LYS A 36 12.63 -3.96 0.66
C LYS A 36 13.12 -2.94 1.69
N ARG A 37 12.22 -2.10 2.21
CA ARG A 37 12.50 -1.15 3.29
C ARG A 37 12.46 -1.78 4.69
N GLY A 38 12.23 -3.10 4.79
CA GLY A 38 12.15 -3.82 6.05
C GLY A 38 10.94 -3.46 6.91
N ARG A 39 9.92 -2.81 6.32
CA ARG A 39 8.74 -2.37 7.05
C ARG A 39 7.73 -3.50 7.19
N LYS A 40 6.98 -3.43 8.28
CA LYS A 40 5.86 -4.32 8.59
C LYS A 40 4.55 -3.57 8.38
N ILE A 41 3.53 -4.28 7.89
CA ILE A 41 2.20 -3.72 7.65
C ILE A 41 1.22 -4.18 8.73
N LEU A 42 0.29 -3.31 9.07
CA LEU A 42 -0.86 -3.64 9.91
C LEU A 42 -2.06 -3.95 9.02
N VAL A 43 -2.74 -5.04 9.31
CA VAL A 43 -3.87 -5.55 8.53
C VAL A 43 -5.07 -5.74 9.46
N PRO A 44 -6.28 -5.28 9.13
CA PRO A 44 -7.43 -5.53 9.98
C PRO A 44 -7.75 -7.03 10.07
N ALA A 45 -8.14 -7.52 11.24
CA ALA A 45 -8.29 -8.95 11.53
C ALA A 45 -9.38 -9.66 10.69
N TYR A 46 -10.34 -8.92 10.14
CA TYR A 46 -11.35 -9.50 9.23
C TYR A 46 -10.79 -9.80 7.83
N VAL A 47 -9.64 -9.21 7.46
CA VAL A 47 -9.08 -9.36 6.12
C VAL A 47 -8.49 -10.76 5.97
N GLY A 48 -9.00 -11.52 4.99
CA GLY A 48 -8.60 -12.92 4.77
C GLY A 48 -9.46 -13.95 5.50
N GLN A 49 -10.54 -13.53 6.16
CA GLN A 49 -11.43 -14.41 6.93
C GLN A 49 -12.43 -15.21 6.06
N SER A 50 -12.60 -14.87 4.78
CA SER A 50 -13.48 -15.59 3.85
C SER A 50 -12.68 -16.45 2.86
N SER A 51 -13.10 -17.70 2.69
CA SER A 51 -12.55 -18.64 1.70
C SER A 51 -13.15 -18.48 0.29
N ARG A 52 -14.18 -17.63 0.13
CA ARG A 52 -15.00 -17.60 -1.10
C ARG A 52 -14.39 -16.87 -2.28
N GLU A 53 -13.34 -16.09 -2.09
CA GLU A 53 -12.56 -15.47 -3.15
C GLU A 53 -11.30 -14.96 -2.49
N GLY A 54 -10.16 -15.10 -3.17
CA GLY A 54 -8.90 -14.57 -2.65
C GLY A 54 -9.09 -13.12 -2.23
N SER A 55 -8.73 -12.81 -0.98
CA SER A 55 -9.08 -11.62 -0.20
C SER A 55 -8.86 -10.24 -0.85
N GLY A 56 -8.27 -10.18 -2.05
CA GLY A 56 -7.92 -8.97 -2.78
C GLY A 56 -6.75 -8.22 -2.18
N VAL A 57 -6.58 -8.32 -0.86
CA VAL A 57 -5.61 -7.59 -0.05
C VAL A 57 -4.60 -8.54 0.61
N PHE A 58 -5.06 -9.61 1.28
CA PHE A 58 -4.18 -10.53 1.99
C PHE A 58 -3.36 -11.42 1.05
N ASP A 59 -3.92 -11.85 -0.09
CA ASP A 59 -3.18 -12.70 -1.03
C ASP A 59 -1.94 -11.95 -1.57
N PRO A 60 -2.05 -10.70 -2.05
CA PRO A 60 -0.89 -9.87 -2.38
C PRO A 60 0.16 -9.75 -1.26
N ILE A 61 -0.26 -9.61 0.00
CA ILE A 61 0.64 -9.55 1.16
C ILE A 61 1.41 -10.87 1.32
N ARG A 62 0.71 -12.01 1.20
CA ARG A 62 1.32 -13.35 1.25
C ARG A 62 2.25 -13.61 0.07
N GLU A 63 1.80 -13.33 -1.16
CA GLU A 63 2.56 -13.51 -2.40
C GLU A 63 3.86 -12.73 -2.41
N THR A 64 3.87 -11.53 -1.83
CA THR A 64 5.06 -10.66 -1.77
C THR A 64 5.95 -10.94 -0.56
N ARG A 65 5.56 -11.87 0.33
CA ARG A 65 6.26 -12.19 1.59
C ARG A 65 6.51 -10.96 2.46
N THR A 66 5.61 -9.99 2.42
CA THR A 66 5.76 -8.75 3.19
C THR A 66 5.41 -9.03 4.66
N PRO A 67 6.25 -8.65 5.64
CA PRO A 67 5.95 -8.86 7.06
C PRO A 67 4.65 -8.15 7.47
N PHE A 68 3.75 -8.84 8.17
CA PHE A 68 2.47 -8.26 8.61
C PHE A 68 2.09 -8.64 10.05
N ARG A 69 1.17 -7.87 10.64
CA ARG A 69 0.47 -8.17 11.89
C ARG A 69 -1.00 -7.79 11.76
N PHE A 70 -1.88 -8.64 12.30
CA PHE A 70 -3.29 -8.31 12.37
C PHE A 70 -3.59 -7.37 13.54
N TYR A 71 -4.55 -6.47 13.37
CA TYR A 71 -5.14 -5.67 14.45
C TYR A 71 -6.65 -5.92 14.52
N ARG A 72 -7.20 -5.95 15.74
CA ARG A 72 -8.64 -6.05 15.94
C ARG A 72 -9.30 -4.73 15.56
N LEU A 73 -10.46 -4.84 14.94
CA LEU A 73 -11.46 -3.79 14.93
C LEU A 73 -12.43 -4.15 16.07
N ASP A 74 -12.71 -3.14 16.86
CA ASP A 74 -13.50 -3.17 18.09
C ASP A 74 -14.92 -3.72 17.90
#